data_AF-U2NA21-F1
#
_entry.id   AF-U2NA21-F1
#
_cell.length_a   1.000
_cell.length_b   1.000
_cell.length_c   1.000
_cell.angle_alpha   90.00
_cell.angle_beta   90.00
_cell.angle_gamma   90.00
#
_symmetry.space_group_name_H-M   'P 1'
#
loop_
_entity.id
_entity.type
_entity.pdbx_description
1 polymer ?
#
loop_
_entity_poly.entity_id
_entity_poly.type
_entity_poly.pdbx_seq_one_letter_code
_entity_poly.pdbx_strand_id
1 'polypeptide(L)'
;MIKKLSKEQKGFTLIEIIAVIAIIGILAAVLVPRVSKYINEANKTKVLAQARTVVTAVESANAKSPNPLVTDSNTIAQIKASNAAGGLKLAQNFMEDSETDKLADSLTVAQCKQIVNNQVTFDIDSSGVIIPSTIATF
;
A
#
# COMPACT_ATOMS: atom_id res chain seq x y z
N MET A 1 -44.31 7.68 50.11
CA MET A 1 -44.05 9.03 49.53
C MET A 1 -42.70 8.97 48.81
N ILE A 2 -42.69 8.96 47.47
CA ILE A 2 -41.47 8.83 46.66
C ILE A 2 -41.07 10.23 46.17
N LYS A 3 -39.90 10.71 46.59
CA LYS A 3 -39.38 12.04 46.25
C LYS A 3 -38.76 11.98 44.85
N LYS A 4 -39.37 12.67 43.88
CA LYS A 4 -38.89 12.75 42.49
C LYS A 4 -37.64 13.64 42.44
N LEU A 5 -36.48 13.05 42.14
CA LEU A 5 -35.24 13.79 41.88
C LEU A 5 -35.30 14.32 40.44
N SER A 6 -35.60 15.61 40.26
CA SER A 6 -35.48 16.27 38.95
C SER A 6 -34.00 16.36 38.58
N LYS A 7 -33.57 15.57 37.58
CA LYS A 7 -32.26 15.76 36.93
C LYS A 7 -32.30 17.07 36.16
N GLU A 8 -31.55 18.07 36.63
CA GLU A 8 -31.31 19.29 35.85
C GLU A 8 -30.62 18.91 34.54
N GLN A 9 -31.29 19.14 33.42
CA GLN A 9 -30.68 19.02 32.11
C GLN A 9 -29.83 20.28 31.88
N LYS A 10 -28.54 20.20 32.24
CA LYS A 10 -27.55 21.19 31.82
C LYS A 10 -27.38 21.05 30.31
N GLY A 11 -28.07 21.91 29.56
CA GLY A 11 -27.91 22.00 28.11
C GLY A 11 -26.53 22.54 27.75
N PHE A 12 -25.93 21.95 26.71
CA PHE A 12 -24.69 22.43 26.11
C PHE A 12 -24.96 23.79 25.45
N THR A 13 -24.11 24.78 25.69
CA THR A 13 -24.35 26.12 25.13
C THR A 13 -23.92 26.19 23.66
N LEU A 14 -24.63 26.96 22.84
CA LEU A 14 -24.26 27.16 21.43
C LEU A 14 -22.85 27.74 21.29
N ILE A 15 -22.43 28.58 22.24
CA ILE A 15 -21.10 29.18 22.23
C ILE A 15 -20.00 28.14 22.46
N GLU A 16 -20.24 27.13 23.29
CA GLU A 16 -19.29 26.02 23.48
C GLU A 16 -19.12 25.21 22.20
N ILE A 17 -20.19 24.95 21.45
CA ILE A 17 -20.08 24.23 20.16
C ILE A 17 -19.32 25.07 19.14
N ILE A 18 -19.58 26.37 19.04
CA ILE A 18 -18.93 27.27 18.07
C ILE A 18 -17.41 27.34 18.34
N ALA A 19 -17.01 27.49 19.60
CA ALA A 19 -15.58 27.52 19.96
C ALA A 19 -14.89 26.18 19.63
N VAL A 20 -15.55 25.05 19.87
CA VAL A 20 -15.00 23.71 19.61
C VAL A 20 -14.81 23.47 18.10
N ILE A 21 -15.81 23.76 17.27
CA ILE A 21 -15.67 23.57 15.81
C ILE A 21 -14.62 24.52 15.21
N ALA A 22 -14.45 25.72 15.77
CA ALA A 22 -13.42 26.65 15.34
C ALA A 22 -12.01 26.09 15.59
N ILE A 23 -11.76 25.53 16.79
CA ILE A 23 -10.47 24.90 17.11
C ILE A 23 -10.25 23.65 16.26
N ILE A 24 -11.25 22.78 16.12
CA ILE A 24 -11.16 21.58 15.28
C ILE A 24 -10.88 21.97 13.82
N GLY A 25 -11.50 23.03 13.31
CA GLY A 25 -11.27 23.54 11.95
C GLY A 25 -9.82 23.97 11.71
N ILE A 26 -9.22 24.72 12.66
CA ILE A 26 -7.81 25.13 12.59
C ILE A 26 -6.88 23.91 12.63
N LEU A 27 -7.15 22.96 13.54
CA LEU A 27 -6.36 21.74 13.65
C LEU A 27 -6.46 20.89 12.38
N ALA A 28 -7.66 20.70 11.84
CA ALA A 28 -7.89 19.94 10.62
C ALA A 28 -7.16 20.55 9.42
N ALA A 29 -7.17 21.89 9.26
CA ALA A 29 -6.50 22.58 8.16
C ALA A 29 -4.99 22.29 8.12
N VAL A 30 -4.34 22.23 9.28
CA VAL A 30 -2.90 21.93 9.37
C VAL A 30 -2.62 20.42 9.31
N LEU A 31 -3.52 19.60 9.86
CA LEU A 31 -3.32 18.17 10.00
C LEU A 31 -3.47 17.42 8.68
N VAL A 32 -4.48 17.76 7.86
CA VAL A 32 -4.79 17.06 6.60
C VAL A 32 -3.58 16.94 5.64
N PRO A 33 -2.87 18.02 5.27
CA PRO A 33 -1.75 17.90 4.33
C PRO A 33 -0.56 17.13 4.94
N ARG A 34 -0.36 17.23 6.25
CA ARG A 34 0.72 16.51 6.95
C ARG A 34 0.44 15.01 6.96
N VAL A 35 -0.74 14.61 7.40
CA VAL A 35 -1.14 13.20 7.47
C VAL A 35 -1.15 12.57 6.07
N SER A 36 -1.65 13.29 5.05
CA SER A 36 -1.64 12.82 3.68
C SER A 36 -0.21 12.49 3.19
N LYS A 37 0.77 13.37 3.46
CA LYS A 37 2.18 13.09 3.14
C LYS A 37 2.72 11.87 3.87
N TYR A 38 2.46 11.73 5.18
CA TYR A 38 2.93 10.57 5.94
C TYR A 38 2.33 9.25 5.43
N ILE A 39 1.06 9.24 5.06
CA ILE A 39 0.40 8.06 4.48
C ILE A 39 1.04 7.72 3.12
N ASN A 40 1.34 8.74 2.31
CA ASN A 40 2.01 8.55 1.02
C ASN A 40 3.40 7.90 1.18
N GLU A 41 4.23 8.40 2.09
CA GLU A 41 5.55 7.82 2.39
C GLU A 41 5.46 6.40 2.98
N ALA A 42 4.46 6.16 3.84
CA ALA A 42 4.20 4.82 4.37
C ALA A 42 3.82 3.84 3.25
N ASN A 43 2.99 4.26 2.29
CA ASN A 43 2.63 3.45 1.13
C ASN A 43 3.83 3.21 0.20
N LYS A 44 4.68 4.22 -0.07
CA LYS A 44 5.94 4.02 -0.81
C LYS A 44 6.87 3.00 -0.15
N THR A 45 6.97 3.05 1.18
CA THR A 45 7.74 2.06 1.96
C THR A 45 7.14 0.67 1.83
N LYS A 46 5.81 0.53 1.84
CA LYS A 46 5.12 -0.75 1.60
C LYS A 46 5.40 -1.28 0.19
N VAL A 47 5.31 -0.44 -0.83
CA VAL A 47 5.66 -0.79 -2.22
C VAL A 47 7.07 -1.38 -2.30
N LEU A 48 8.05 -0.73 -1.67
CA LEU A 48 9.43 -1.23 -1.62
C LEU A 48 9.52 -2.59 -0.93
N ALA A 49 8.86 -2.77 0.22
CA ALA A 49 8.85 -4.03 0.95
C ALA A 49 8.23 -5.16 0.11
N GLN A 50 7.08 -4.92 -0.53
CA GLN A 50 6.41 -5.89 -1.37
C GLN A 50 7.23 -6.22 -2.63
N ALA A 51 7.86 -5.23 -3.26
CA ALA A 51 8.75 -5.44 -4.40
C ALA A 51 9.94 -6.36 -4.02
N ARG A 52 10.51 -6.21 -2.82
CA ARG A 52 11.55 -7.12 -2.31
C ARG A 52 11.04 -8.55 -2.13
N THR A 53 9.83 -8.72 -1.61
CA THR A 53 9.19 -10.03 -1.49
C THR A 53 9.05 -10.70 -2.85
N VAL A 54 8.57 -9.95 -3.86
CA VAL A 54 8.45 -10.45 -5.25
C VAL A 54 9.81 -10.90 -5.79
N VAL A 55 10.84 -10.05 -5.69
CA VAL A 55 12.17 -10.36 -6.20
C VAL A 55 12.74 -11.61 -5.52
N THR A 56 12.65 -11.69 -4.19
CA THR A 56 13.10 -12.86 -3.42
C THR A 56 12.35 -14.14 -3.81
N ALA A 57 11.03 -14.05 -3.98
CA ALA A 57 10.20 -15.20 -4.37
C ALA A 57 10.55 -15.70 -5.78
N VAL A 58 10.78 -14.77 -6.72
CA VAL A 58 11.21 -15.07 -8.09
C VAL A 58 12.60 -15.71 -8.11
N GLU A 59 13.56 -15.14 -7.38
CA GLU A 59 14.92 -15.66 -7.29
C GLU A 59 14.96 -17.06 -6.68
N SER A 60 14.26 -17.25 -5.55
CA SER A 60 14.15 -18.54 -4.87
C SER A 60 13.63 -19.63 -5.80
N ALA A 61 12.61 -19.31 -6.60
CA ALA A 61 11.98 -20.31 -7.42
C ALA A 61 12.65 -20.52 -8.80
N ASN A 62 13.37 -19.52 -9.30
CA ASN A 62 14.34 -19.71 -10.38
C ASN A 62 15.51 -20.59 -9.93
N ALA A 63 16.00 -20.45 -8.70
CA ALA A 63 17.07 -21.29 -8.15
C ALA A 63 16.67 -22.78 -7.98
N LYS A 64 15.37 -23.07 -7.82
CA LYS A 64 14.83 -24.43 -7.70
C LYS A 64 14.76 -25.18 -9.03
N SER A 65 14.96 -24.48 -10.16
CA SER A 65 14.67 -25.01 -11.50
C SER A 65 15.89 -24.92 -12.42
N PRO A 66 16.11 -25.91 -13.31
CA PRO A 66 17.25 -25.90 -14.22
C PRO A 66 17.16 -24.83 -15.32
N ASN A 67 15.98 -24.24 -15.54
CA ASN A 67 15.75 -23.11 -16.44
C ASN A 67 14.96 -22.03 -15.69
N PRO A 68 15.25 -20.72 -15.89
CA PRO A 68 14.47 -19.64 -15.29
C PRO A 68 12.99 -19.78 -15.64
N LEU A 69 12.16 -19.83 -14.60
CA LEU A 69 10.71 -19.96 -14.74
C LEU A 69 10.07 -18.57 -14.84
N VAL A 70 10.52 -17.61 -14.03
CA VAL A 70 10.16 -16.20 -14.15
C VAL A 70 11.35 -15.41 -14.70
N THR A 71 11.08 -14.54 -15.67
CA THR A 71 12.03 -13.62 -16.29
C THR A 71 11.69 -12.17 -15.96
N ASP A 72 12.61 -11.26 -16.25
CA ASP A 72 12.47 -9.83 -15.97
C ASP A 72 11.27 -9.17 -16.67
N SER A 73 10.78 -9.77 -17.76
CA SER A 73 9.61 -9.30 -18.52
C SER A 73 8.26 -9.75 -17.94
N ASN A 74 8.25 -10.71 -17.02
CA ASN A 74 6.99 -11.20 -16.45
C ASN A 74 6.37 -10.14 -15.54
N THR A 75 5.04 -10.01 -15.64
CA THR A 75 4.27 -9.10 -14.79
C THR A 75 3.85 -9.77 -13.49
N ILE A 76 3.52 -8.97 -12.48
CA ILE A 76 2.98 -9.47 -11.21
C ILE A 76 1.69 -10.26 -11.43
N ALA A 77 0.81 -9.81 -12.34
CA ALA A 77 -0.38 -10.58 -12.70
C ALA A 77 -0.06 -11.98 -13.21
N GLN A 78 0.97 -12.12 -14.06
CA GLN A 78 1.40 -13.42 -14.58
C GLN A 78 1.99 -14.30 -13.49
N ILE A 79 2.74 -13.71 -12.55
CA ILE A 79 3.31 -14.42 -11.40
C ILE A 79 2.18 -14.94 -10.49
N LYS A 80 1.15 -14.13 -10.21
CA LYS A 80 -0.02 -14.52 -9.40
C LYS A 80 -0.89 -15.59 -10.07
N ALA A 81 -1.13 -15.44 -11.38
CA ALA A 81 -2.05 -16.29 -12.14
C ALA A 81 -1.48 -17.69 -12.48
N SER A 82 -0.21 -17.97 -12.16
CA SER A 82 0.42 -19.22 -12.57
C SER A 82 -0.04 -20.41 -11.72
N ASN A 83 -1.17 -20.98 -12.15
CA ASN A 83 -1.85 -22.09 -11.54
C ASN A 83 -2.18 -23.15 -12.62
N ALA A 84 -1.16 -23.66 -13.34
CA ALA A 84 -1.40 -24.69 -14.34
C ALA A 84 -0.20 -25.64 -14.51
N ALA A 85 -0.52 -26.93 -14.60
CA ALA A 85 0.42 -28.03 -14.73
C ALA A 85 1.26 -27.92 -16.02
N GLY A 86 2.53 -27.52 -15.90
CA GLY A 86 3.49 -27.60 -17.01
C GLY A 86 4.50 -26.46 -17.13
N GLY A 87 4.34 -25.37 -16.40
CA GLY A 87 5.29 -24.27 -16.39
C GLY A 87 4.84 -23.21 -15.41
N LEU A 88 5.79 -22.69 -14.63
CA LEU A 88 5.60 -21.61 -13.64
C LEU A 88 4.82 -22.00 -12.37
N LYS A 89 5.27 -23.02 -11.62
CA LYS A 89 4.82 -23.23 -10.22
C LYS A 89 5.49 -22.24 -9.27
N LEU A 90 5.38 -20.95 -9.56
CA LEU A 90 6.02 -19.88 -8.82
C LEU A 90 4.96 -19.10 -8.07
N ALA A 91 5.27 -18.68 -6.85
CA ALA A 91 4.50 -17.75 -6.03
C ALA A 91 3.26 -18.24 -5.26
N GLN A 92 2.50 -19.25 -5.66
CA GLN A 92 1.25 -19.56 -4.93
C GLN A 92 1.42 -20.01 -3.46
N ASN A 93 2.61 -20.46 -3.07
CA ASN A 93 2.93 -20.76 -1.66
C ASN A 93 3.84 -19.70 -1.01
N PHE A 94 4.26 -18.66 -1.74
CA PHE A 94 5.27 -17.69 -1.30
C PHE A 94 4.80 -16.23 -1.36
N MET A 95 3.68 -15.96 -2.04
CA MET A 95 3.13 -14.63 -2.20
C MET A 95 1.62 -14.75 -2.12
N GLU A 96 1.05 -14.32 -1.00
CA GLU A 96 -0.40 -14.17 -0.89
C GLU A 96 -0.82 -12.86 -1.58
N ASP A 97 -2.05 -12.78 -2.10
CA ASP A 97 -2.56 -11.56 -2.75
C ASP A 97 -2.50 -10.34 -1.82
N SER A 98 -2.59 -10.57 -0.50
CA SER A 98 -2.42 -9.56 0.55
C SER A 98 -1.02 -8.93 0.59
N GLU A 99 0.01 -9.67 0.19
CA GLU A 99 1.43 -9.26 0.23
C GLU A 99 1.85 -8.47 -1.01
N THR A 100 0.98 -8.28 -2.01
CA THR A 100 1.27 -7.50 -3.22
C THR A 100 0.24 -6.42 -3.55
N ASP A 101 -0.70 -6.12 -2.64
CA ASP A 101 -1.78 -5.13 -2.84
C ASP A 101 -1.32 -3.71 -3.23
N LYS A 102 -0.08 -3.30 -2.91
CA LYS A 102 0.45 -1.98 -3.31
C LYS A 102 1.25 -2.02 -4.60
N LEU A 103 1.42 -3.20 -5.19
CA LEU A 103 2.04 -3.37 -6.50
C LEU A 103 0.95 -3.46 -7.56
N ALA A 104 1.11 -2.69 -8.64
CA ALA A 104 0.20 -2.80 -9.77
C ALA A 104 0.46 -4.11 -10.54
N ASP A 105 -0.62 -4.71 -11.00
CA ASP A 105 -0.61 -5.98 -11.74
C ASP A 105 0.21 -5.97 -13.04
N SER A 106 0.36 -4.79 -13.66
CA SER A 106 1.15 -4.57 -14.86
C SER A 106 2.64 -4.33 -14.58
N LEU A 107 3.05 -4.19 -13.31
CA LEU A 107 4.45 -4.01 -12.93
C LEU A 107 5.24 -5.28 -13.27
N THR A 108 6.42 -5.10 -13.86
CA THR A 108 7.33 -6.19 -14.24
C THR A 108 8.36 -6.50 -13.16
N VAL A 109 8.93 -7.70 -13.19
CA VAL A 109 10.04 -8.08 -12.28
C VAL A 109 11.25 -7.17 -12.47
N ALA A 110 11.54 -6.72 -13.70
CA ALA A 110 12.59 -5.73 -13.96
C ALA A 110 12.37 -4.45 -13.14
N GLN A 111 11.14 -3.94 -13.16
CA GLN A 111 10.77 -2.74 -12.42
C GLN A 111 10.81 -2.97 -10.91
N CYS A 112 10.39 -4.13 -10.42
CA CYS A 112 10.56 -4.49 -9.01
C CYS A 112 12.04 -4.46 -8.60
N LYS A 113 12.95 -5.03 -9.39
CA LYS A 113 14.40 -4.98 -9.12
C LYS A 113 14.93 -3.54 -9.09
N GLN A 114 14.50 -2.70 -10.04
CA GLN A 114 14.88 -1.29 -10.08
C GLN A 114 14.40 -0.51 -8.86
N ILE A 115 13.16 -0.76 -8.39
CA ILE A 115 12.61 -0.18 -7.16
C ILE A 115 13.43 -0.61 -5.94
N VAL A 116 13.75 -1.91 -5.83
CA VAL A 116 14.53 -2.46 -4.71
C VAL A 116 15.92 -1.87 -4.62
N ASN A 117 16.56 -1.66 -5.78
CA ASN A 117 17.91 -1.11 -5.87
C ASN A 117 17.94 0.42 -5.77
N ASN A 118 16.80 1.07 -5.48
CA ASN A 118 16.67 2.52 -5.38
C ASN A 118 17.19 3.26 -6.64
N GLN A 119 16.95 2.68 -7.82
CA GLN A 119 17.40 3.22 -9.11
C GLN A 119 16.31 3.96 -9.88
N VAL A 120 15.11 4.07 -9.31
CA VAL A 120 13.96 4.71 -9.95
C VAL A 120 13.19 5.61 -8.99
N THR A 121 12.60 6.66 -9.53
CA THR A 121 11.49 7.37 -8.88
C THR A 121 10.17 6.79 -9.36
N PHE A 122 9.19 6.69 -8.46
CA PHE A 122 7.84 6.25 -8.76
C PHE A 122 6.82 7.02 -7.95
N ASP A 123 5.64 7.19 -8.53
CA ASP A 123 4.47 7.73 -7.85
C ASP A 123 3.46 6.63 -7.53
N ILE A 124 2.60 6.95 -6.57
CA ILE A 124 1.50 6.09 -6.13
C ILE A 124 0.17 6.81 -6.36
N ASP A 125 -0.88 6.03 -6.59
CA ASP A 125 -2.22 6.54 -6.75
C ASP A 125 -2.88 6.88 -5.40
N SER A 126 -4.14 7.32 -5.45
CA SER A 126 -4.92 7.66 -4.24
C SER A 126 -5.23 6.45 -3.34
N SER A 127 -5.08 5.23 -3.85
CA SER A 127 -5.24 3.96 -3.13
C SER A 127 -3.91 3.47 -2.52
N GLY A 128 -2.82 4.18 -2.80
CA GLY A 128 -1.46 3.85 -2.38
C GLY A 128 -0.78 2.78 -3.23
N VAL A 129 -1.34 2.44 -4.39
CA VAL A 129 -0.78 1.47 -5.34
C VAL A 129 0.20 2.19 -6.26
N ILE A 130 1.33 1.57 -6.55
CA ILE A 130 2.31 2.11 -7.50
C ILE A 130 1.70 2.31 -8.90
N ILE A 131 2.07 3.40 -9.56
CA ILE A 131 1.70 3.68 -10.96
C ILE A 131 2.88 3.28 -11.86
N PRO A 132 2.82 2.16 -12.61
CA PRO A 132 3.98 1.67 -13.36
C PRO A 132 4.46 2.62 -14.46
N SER A 133 3.58 3.45 -15.02
CA SER A 133 3.93 4.44 -16.05
C SER A 133 4.77 5.61 -15.52
N THR A 134 4.81 5.80 -14.20
CA THR A 134 5.58 6.88 -13.56
C THR A 134 6.97 6.44 -13.11
N ILE A 135 7.34 5.18 -13.38
CA ILE A 135 8.67 4.67 -13.07
C ILE A 135 9.67 5.29 -14.05
N ALA A 136 10.53 6.15 -13.53
CA ALA A 136 11.62 6.76 -14.28
C ALA A 136 12.96 6.40 -13.63
N THR A 137 13.92 5.97 -14.43
CA THR A 137 15.30 5.74 -14.00
C THR A 137 16.00 7.08 -13.78
N PHE A 138 16.87 7.14 -12.77
CA PHE A 138 17.74 8.31 -12.54
C PHE A 138 18.74 8.55 -13.67
#